data_AF-A0A349LVX1-F1
#
_entry.id   AF-A0A349LVX1-F1
#
_cell.length_a   1.000
_cell.length_b   1.000
_cell.length_c   1.000
_cell.angle_alpha   90.00
_cell.angle_beta   90.00
_cell.angle_gamma   90.00
#
_symmetry.space_group_name_H-M   'P 1'
#
loop_
_entity.id
_entity.type
_entity.pdbx_description
1 polymer ?
#
loop_
_entity_poly.entity_id
_entity_poly.type
_entity_poly.pdbx_seq_one_letter_code
_entity_poly.pdbx_strand_id
1 'polypeptide(L)'
;MKEHLRLQKICQLGYRLQELGLMQLPSSGSTALATLHHLLSSYKVARVQGQNLEQTLQLLGRAVMVRHQLHAPFLSVDAVIDFFCRRFLVERSFSNRAAVRKNRSDNRVAA
;
A
#
# COMPACT_ATOMS: atom_id res chain seq x y z
N MET A 1 6.14 2.93 -10.39
CA MET A 1 7.31 3.49 -9.65
C MET A 1 8.51 2.57 -9.83
N LYS A 2 9.74 3.11 -9.80
CA LYS A 2 10.97 2.28 -9.82
C LYS A 2 11.15 1.58 -8.46
N GLU A 3 11.85 0.44 -8.43
CA GLU A 3 12.02 -0.38 -7.22
C GLU A 3 12.60 0.39 -6.02
N HIS A 4 13.67 1.17 -6.23
CA HIS A 4 14.26 2.00 -5.16
C HIS A 4 13.26 2.97 -4.51
N LEU A 5 12.36 3.58 -5.29
CA LEU A 5 11.31 4.48 -4.77
C LEU A 5 10.27 3.70 -3.96
N ARG A 6 9.94 2.46 -4.37
CA ARG A 6 9.05 1.58 -3.61
C ARG A 6 9.65 1.27 -2.24
N LEU A 7 10.93 0.89 -2.20
CA LEU A 7 11.64 0.62 -0.96
C LEU A 7 11.70 1.86 -0.06
N GLN A 8 11.99 3.03 -0.62
CA GLN A 8 11.99 4.28 0.14
C GLN A 8 10.62 4.58 0.77
N LYS A 9 9.53 4.42 0.01
CA LYS A 9 8.16 4.58 0.54
C LYS A 9 7.85 3.57 1.65
N ILE A 10 8.28 2.33 1.50
CA ILE A 10 8.10 1.28 2.53
C ILE A 10 8.90 1.62 3.80
N CYS A 11 10.10 2.18 3.68
CA CYS A 11 10.86 2.68 4.83
C CYS A 11 10.13 3.83 5.53
N GLN A 12 9.65 4.83 4.78
CA GLN A 12 8.86 5.95 5.34
C GLN A 12 7.61 5.47 6.07
N LEU A 13 6.91 4.50 5.49
CA LEU A 13 5.78 3.84 6.13
C LEU A 13 6.21 3.16 7.44
N GLY A 14 7.34 2.47 7.46
CA GLY A 14 7.90 1.85 8.67
C GLY A 14 8.13 2.85 9.80
N TYR A 15 8.79 3.97 9.51
CA TYR A 15 8.98 5.04 10.50
C TYR A 15 7.65 5.59 10.98
N ARG A 16 6.68 5.79 10.09
CA ARG A 16 5.35 6.26 10.47
C ARG A 16 4.61 5.27 11.37
N LEU A 17 4.71 3.98 11.10
CA LEU A 17 4.14 2.94 11.96
C LEU A 17 4.80 2.92 13.34
N GLN A 18 6.11 3.18 13.42
CA GLN A 18 6.83 3.32 14.69
C GLN A 18 6.36 4.56 15.48
N GLU A 19 6.23 5.71 14.81
CA GLU A 19 5.71 6.94 15.43
C GLU A 19 4.29 6.75 15.99
N LEU A 20 3.46 5.95 15.32
CA LEU A 20 2.11 5.60 15.76
C LEU A 20 2.10 4.51 16.85
N GLY A 21 3.25 3.99 17.26
CA GLY A 21 3.36 2.91 18.25
C GLY A 21 2.85 1.55 17.78
N LEU A 22 2.67 1.37 16.46
CA LEU A 22 2.10 0.14 15.88
C LEU A 22 3.16 -0.96 15.68
N MET A 23 4.42 -0.56 15.55
CA MET A 23 5.55 -1.48 15.46
C MET A 23 6.80 -0.89 16.10
N GLN A 24 7.76 -1.73 16.42
CA GLN A 24 9.11 -1.30 16.75
C GLN A 24 10.03 -1.64 15.58
N LEU A 25 10.77 -0.65 15.10
CA LEU A 25 11.80 -0.88 14.10
C LEU A 25 13.06 -1.41 14.78
N PRO A 26 13.77 -2.36 14.14
CA PRO A 26 15.00 -2.88 14.70
C PRO A 26 16.09 -1.80 14.69
N SER A 27 16.96 -1.82 15.70
CA SER A 27 18.11 -0.92 15.79
C SER A 27 19.18 -1.21 14.72
N SER A 28 19.18 -2.43 14.18
CA SER A 28 20.02 -2.86 13.06
C SER A 28 19.21 -3.68 12.05
N GLY A 29 19.50 -3.51 10.76
CA GLY A 29 18.83 -4.23 9.68
C GLY A 29 17.96 -3.36 8.77
N SER A 30 17.21 -4.01 7.88
CA SER A 30 16.41 -3.32 6.86
C SER A 30 15.05 -2.90 7.40
N THR A 31 14.84 -1.59 7.56
CA THR A 31 13.55 -0.98 7.87
C THR A 31 12.45 -1.48 6.92
N ALA A 32 12.72 -1.51 5.61
CA ALA A 32 11.73 -1.95 4.62
C ALA A 32 11.28 -3.41 4.87
N LEU A 33 12.22 -4.29 5.21
CA LEU A 33 11.94 -5.69 5.50
C LEU A 33 11.07 -5.84 6.76
N ALA A 34 11.41 -5.11 7.82
CA ALA A 34 10.64 -5.10 9.06
C ALA A 34 9.21 -4.59 8.83
N THR A 35 9.05 -3.51 8.06
CA THR A 35 7.73 -2.99 7.67
C THR A 35 6.92 -4.03 6.91
N LEU A 36 7.49 -4.67 5.89
CA LEU A 36 6.81 -5.70 5.10
C LEU A 36 6.37 -6.88 5.98
N HIS A 37 7.24 -7.32 6.89
CA HIS A 37 6.92 -8.41 7.81
C HIS A 37 5.77 -8.05 8.75
N HIS A 38 5.78 -6.82 9.29
CA HIS A 38 4.68 -6.32 10.11
C HIS A 38 3.37 -6.27 9.32
N LEU A 39 3.38 -5.71 8.11
CA LEU A 39 2.19 -5.65 7.26
C LEU A 39 1.65 -7.05 6.94
N LEU A 40 2.49 -7.98 6.52
CA LEU A 40 2.07 -9.36 6.25
C LEU A 40 1.40 -10.00 7.47
N SER A 41 2.02 -9.85 8.64
CA SER A 41 1.49 -10.34 9.91
C SER A 41 0.13 -9.72 10.26
N SER A 42 -0.04 -8.41 10.01
CA SER A 42 -1.30 -7.70 10.29
C SER A 42 -2.47 -8.17 9.41
N TYR A 43 -2.16 -8.73 8.22
CA TYR A 43 -3.13 -9.35 7.32
C TYR A 43 -3.18 -10.89 7.44
N LYS A 44 -2.48 -11.47 8.44
CA LYS A 44 -2.38 -12.93 8.64
C LYS A 44 -1.88 -13.68 7.40
N VAL A 45 -0.98 -13.06 6.66
CA VAL A 45 -0.37 -13.63 5.45
C VAL A 45 0.94 -14.30 5.83
N ALA A 46 1.05 -15.59 5.57
CA ALA A 46 2.32 -16.30 5.70
C ALA A 46 3.30 -15.82 4.63
N ARG A 47 4.48 -15.38 5.05
CA ARG A 47 5.56 -15.02 4.13
C ARG A 47 6.15 -16.30 3.54
N VAL A 48 6.11 -16.43 2.23
CA VAL A 48 6.81 -17.52 1.52
C VAL A 48 8.27 -17.11 1.34
N GLN A 49 9.20 -17.98 1.73
CA GLN A 49 10.64 -17.72 1.56
C GLN A 49 11.00 -17.60 0.07
N GLY A 50 11.99 -16.77 -0.25
CA GLY A 50 12.45 -16.56 -1.63
C GLY A 50 11.61 -15.60 -2.48
N GLN A 51 10.52 -15.03 -1.96
CA GLN A 51 9.75 -14.02 -2.69
C GLN A 51 10.51 -12.71 -2.84
N ASN A 52 10.47 -12.15 -4.06
CA ASN A 52 10.97 -10.80 -4.31
C ASN A 52 9.97 -9.74 -3.81
N LEU A 53 10.37 -8.46 -3.87
CA LEU A 53 9.55 -7.35 -3.40
C LEU A 53 8.19 -7.29 -4.09
N GLU A 54 8.17 -7.49 -5.41
CA GLU A 54 6.95 -7.40 -6.20
C GLU A 54 5.95 -8.49 -5.81
N GLN A 55 6.39 -9.74 -5.72
CA GLN A 55 5.58 -10.88 -5.31
C GLN A 55 5.03 -10.68 -3.89
N THR A 56 5.86 -10.16 -2.98
CA THR A 56 5.45 -9.85 -1.60
C THR A 56 4.33 -8.80 -1.57
N LEU A 57 4.47 -7.74 -2.37
CA LEU A 57 3.48 -6.66 -2.46
C LEU A 57 2.19 -7.11 -3.16
N GLN A 58 2.28 -7.96 -4.17
CA GLN A 58 1.11 -8.58 -4.81
C GLN A 58 0.33 -9.46 -3.82
N LEU A 59 1.03 -10.23 -2.98
CA LEU A 59 0.42 -11.05 -1.94
C LEU A 59 -0.30 -10.19 -0.90
N LEU A 60 0.33 -9.10 -0.44
CA LEU A 60 -0.30 -8.10 0.41
C LEU A 60 -1.54 -7.47 -0.26
N GLY A 61 -1.46 -7.14 -1.54
CA GLY A 61 -2.57 -6.58 -2.30
C GLY A 61 -3.78 -7.50 -2.32
N ARG A 62 -3.58 -8.80 -2.56
CA ARG A 62 -4.66 -9.80 -2.50
C ARG A 62 -5.28 -9.86 -1.11
N ALA A 63 -4.47 -9.86 -0.06
CA ALA A 63 -4.96 -9.91 1.32
C ALA A 63 -5.74 -8.63 1.69
N VAL A 64 -5.30 -7.47 1.23
CA VAL A 64 -6.04 -6.20 1.36
C VAL A 64 -7.39 -6.28 0.67
N MET A 65 -7.43 -6.76 -0.57
CA MET A 65 -8.68 -6.89 -1.33
C MET A 65 -9.68 -7.81 -0.64
N VAL A 66 -9.23 -8.96 -0.13
CA VAL A 66 -10.08 -9.91 0.61
C VAL A 66 -10.59 -9.27 1.90
N ARG A 67 -9.71 -8.64 2.68
CA ARG A 67 -10.09 -8.03 3.97
C ARG A 67 -11.08 -6.87 3.82
N HIS A 68 -10.94 -6.09 2.75
CA HIS A 68 -11.75 -4.90 2.49
C HIS A 68 -12.86 -5.12 1.46
N GLN A 69 -13.07 -6.36 0.99
CA GLN A 69 -14.10 -6.72 0.00
C GLN A 69 -14.05 -5.83 -1.26
N LEU A 70 -12.84 -5.56 -1.76
CA LEU A 70 -12.66 -4.73 -2.95
C LEU A 70 -12.99 -5.53 -4.22
N HIS A 71 -13.98 -5.07 -4.98
CA HIS A 71 -14.36 -5.64 -6.28
C HIS A 71 -13.44 -5.18 -7.43
N ALA A 72 -12.13 -5.34 -7.26
CA ALA A 72 -11.15 -5.11 -8.32
C ALA A 72 -10.56 -6.45 -8.79
N PRO A 73 -10.10 -6.58 -10.05
CA PRO A 73 -9.48 -7.82 -10.52
C PRO A 73 -8.10 -8.05 -9.88
N PHE A 74 -7.35 -6.97 -9.60
CA PHE A 74 -6.07 -6.98 -8.89
C PHE A 74 -5.69 -5.56 -8.44
N LEU A 75 -4.87 -5.45 -7.38
CA LEU A 75 -4.19 -4.21 -7.04
C LEU A 75 -2.77 -4.23 -7.63
N SER A 76 -2.38 -3.14 -8.29
CA SER A 76 -0.99 -2.97 -8.72
C SER A 76 -0.08 -2.79 -7.51
N VAL A 77 1.18 -3.17 -7.64
CA VAL A 77 2.21 -3.09 -6.58
C VAL A 77 2.33 -1.68 -6.02
N ASP A 78 2.27 -0.67 -6.88
CA ASP A 78 2.32 0.74 -6.48
C ASP A 78 1.03 1.14 -5.72
N ALA A 79 -0.13 0.67 -6.17
CA ALA A 79 -1.41 0.93 -5.49
C ALA A 79 -1.48 0.32 -4.08
N VAL A 80 -0.85 -0.83 -3.87
CA VAL A 80 -0.74 -1.46 -2.54
C VAL A 80 0.07 -0.57 -1.59
N ILE A 81 1.21 -0.03 -2.05
CA ILE A 81 2.03 0.88 -1.25
C ILE A 81 1.23 2.15 -0.94
N ASP A 82 0.60 2.76 -1.95
CA ASP A 82 -0.17 3.99 -1.78
C ASP A 82 -1.37 3.80 -0.84
N PHE A 83 -2.04 2.63 -0.88
CA PHE A 83 -3.08 2.27 0.08
C PHE A 83 -2.59 2.33 1.52
N PHE A 84 -1.44 1.74 1.82
CA PHE A 84 -0.87 1.77 3.17
C PHE A 84 -0.40 3.17 3.57
N CYS A 85 0.25 3.88 2.66
CA CYS A 85 0.66 5.26 2.90
C CYS A 85 -0.54 6.15 3.28
N ARG A 86 -1.69 6.00 2.61
CA ARG A 86 -2.92 6.71 2.97
C ARG A 86 -3.50 6.23 4.29
N ARG A 87 -3.56 4.91 4.51
CA ARG A 87 -4.15 4.30 5.71
C ARG A 87 -3.45 4.74 7.01
N PHE A 88 -2.16 5.00 6.95
CA PHE A 88 -1.33 5.43 8.08
C PHE A 88 -0.90 6.91 8.00
N LEU A 89 -1.55 7.69 7.12
CA LEU A 89 -1.32 9.13 6.97
C LEU A 89 0.15 9.49 6.70
N VAL A 90 0.87 8.65 5.97
CA VAL A 90 2.20 8.96 5.41
C VAL A 90 2.06 10.07 4.35
N GLU A 91 0.86 10.24 3.76
CA GLU A 91 0.53 11.34 2.86
C GLU A 91 0.06 12.59 3.61
N ARG A 92 1.02 13.42 4.03
CA ARG A 92 0.83 14.88 3.92
C ARG A 92 1.80 15.55 2.94
N SER A 93 2.66 14.79 2.24
CA SER A 93 3.71 15.42 1.42
C SER A 93 3.76 15.05 -0.07
N PHE A 94 3.02 14.05 -0.59
CA PHE A 94 3.27 13.63 -2.00
C PHE A 94 2.05 13.15 -2.82
N SER A 95 0.89 13.78 -2.71
CA SER A 95 -0.14 13.68 -3.77
C SER A 95 -1.05 14.91 -3.78
N ASN A 96 -0.68 15.92 -4.56
CA ASN A 96 -1.66 16.85 -5.07
C ASN A 96 -2.22 16.27 -6.38
N ARG A 97 -3.51 15.96 -6.35
CA ARG A 97 -4.44 15.83 -7.48
C ARG A 97 -4.15 14.76 -8.55
N ALA A 98 -4.80 13.62 -8.38
CA ALA A 98 -5.45 12.97 -9.51
C ALA A 98 -6.73 12.27 -9.07
N ALA A 99 -7.80 12.49 -9.85
CA ALA A 99 -9.09 11.80 -9.89
C ALA A 99 -10.26 12.38 -9.07
N VAL A 100 -10.97 13.34 -9.69
CA VAL A 100 -12.38 13.13 -10.07
C VAL A 100 -12.58 13.77 -11.45
N ARG A 101 -12.49 12.97 -12.52
CA ARG A 101 -13.09 13.32 -13.81
C ARG A 101 -14.60 13.15 -13.67
N LYS A 102 -15.34 14.26 -13.62
CA LYS A 102 -16.80 14.26 -13.69
C LYS A 102 -17.22 14.06 -15.15
N ASN A 103 -17.33 12.81 -15.59
CA ASN A 103 -18.06 12.49 -16.82
C ASN A 103 -19.55 12.75 -16.56
N ARG A 104 -20.04 13.92 -17.00
CA ARG A 104 -21.48 14.19 -17.09
C ARG A 104 -21.91 13.89 -18.52
N SER A 105 -22.12 12.60 -18.78
CA SER A 105 -22.85 12.13 -19.95
C SER A 105 -24.25 11.77 -19.48
N ASP A 106 -25.16 12.73 -19.48
CA ASP A 106 -26.60 12.42 -19.35
C ASP A 106 -27.33 13.17 -20.45
N ASN A 107 -27.45 12.44 -21.56
CA ASN A 107 -28.36 12.68 -22.65
C ASN A 107 -29.77 12.30 -22.17
N ARG A 108 -30.66 13.27 -21.96
CA ARG A 108 -32.09 13.00 -21.90
C ARG A 108 -32.89 14.02 -22.71
N VAL A 109 -33.46 13.46 -23.77
CA VAL A 109 -34.50 13.94 -24.67
C VAL A 109 -35.81 14.17 -23.90
N ALA A 110 -36.47 15.30 -24.18
CA ALA A 110 -37.93 15.49 -24.18
C ALA A 110 -38.17 16.89 -24.79
N ALA A 111 -38.54 16.94 -26.07
CA ALA A 111 -39.91 17.15 -26.56
C ALA A 111 -40.34 18.61 -26.45
#